data_AF-A0A2N2FDV5-F1
#
_entry.id   AF-A0A2N2FDV5-F1
#
_cell.length_a   1.000
_cell.length_b   1.000
_cell.length_c   1.000
_cell.angle_alpha   90.00
_cell.angle_beta   90.00
_cell.angle_gamma   90.00
#
_symmetry.space_group_name_H-M   'P 1'
#
loop_
_entity.id
_entity.type
_entity.pdbx_description
1 polymer ?
#
loop_
_entity_poly.entity_id
_entity_poly.type
_entity_poly.pdbx_seq_one_letter_code
_entity_poly.pdbx_strand_id
1 'polypeptide(L)'
;SRVKKLILLAPALTLPEFKSGSCKPLMIPVILYHGTGDDIVDPQIVKKIASNYFGNLEHYLVEDDHPLHKTFPGLDWKKLLTAD
;
A
#
# COMPACT_ATOMS: atom_id res chain seq x y z
N SER A 1 -12.19 3.60 -16.00
CA SER A 1 -11.77 2.65 -14.95
C SER A 1 -12.95 2.37 -14.02
N ARG A 2 -13.15 1.11 -13.60
CA ARG A 2 -14.17 0.73 -12.60
C ARG A 2 -13.73 1.02 -11.15
N VAL A 3 -12.42 1.18 -10.92
CA VAL A 3 -11.82 1.55 -9.63
C VAL A 3 -11.18 2.94 -9.75
N LYS A 4 -11.43 3.82 -8.78
CA LYS A 4 -10.94 5.19 -8.78
C LYS A 4 -9.67 5.41 -7.97
N LYS A 5 -9.46 4.61 -6.91
CA LYS A 5 -8.35 4.72 -5.97
C LYS A 5 -8.16 3.37 -5.28
N LEU A 6 -6.92 3.03 -4.90
CA LEU A 6 -6.61 1.90 -4.02
C LEU A 6 -6.01 2.41 -2.72
N ILE A 7 -6.40 1.78 -1.61
CA ILE A 7 -5.82 2.00 -0.28
C ILE A 7 -5.32 0.63 0.18
N LEU A 8 -4.01 0.52 0.39
CA LEU A 8 -3.33 -0.72 0.76
C LEU A 8 -2.81 -0.57 2.19
N LEU A 9 -3.06 -1.59 3.01
CA LEU A 9 -2.66 -1.64 4.42
C LEU A 9 -1.77 -2.87 4.62
N ALA A 10 -0.50 -2.66 4.99
CA ALA A 10 0.52 -3.69 5.16
C ALA A 10 0.43 -4.85 4.13
N PRO A 11 0.43 -4.54 2.81
CA PRO A 11 0.06 -5.52 1.81
C PRO A 11 1.16 -6.57 1.62
N ALA A 12 0.75 -7.84 1.49
CA ALA A 12 1.63 -8.98 1.22
C ALA A 12 2.10 -9.03 -0.25
N LEU A 13 2.76 -7.97 -0.74
CA LEU A 13 3.27 -7.90 -2.12
C LEU A 13 4.50 -8.79 -2.37
N THR A 14 5.02 -9.47 -1.34
CA THR A 14 6.17 -10.38 -1.44
C THR A 14 5.80 -11.76 -1.99
N LEU A 15 4.51 -12.04 -2.15
CA LEU A 15 4.01 -13.30 -2.66
C LEU A 15 4.43 -13.54 -4.14
N PRO A 16 4.57 -14.81 -4.57
CA PRO A 16 5.10 -15.16 -5.90
C PRO A 16 4.39 -14.50 -7.08
N GLU A 17 3.09 -14.22 -6.96
CA GLU A 17 2.24 -13.59 -7.97
C GLU A 17 2.77 -12.21 -8.37
N PHE A 18 3.38 -11.48 -7.41
CA PHE A 18 3.97 -10.17 -7.62
C PHE A 18 5.44 -10.21 -8.07
N LYS A 19 6.03 -11.40 -8.26
CA LYS A 19 7.41 -11.54 -8.77
C LYS A 19 7.51 -11.43 -10.30
N SER A 20 6.39 -11.45 -11.02
CA SER A 20 6.38 -11.27 -12.48
C SER A 20 6.61 -9.80 -12.84
N GLY A 21 7.88 -9.39 -12.93
CA GLY A 21 8.33 -8.02 -13.18
C GLY A 21 7.97 -7.40 -14.54
N SER A 22 6.93 -7.90 -15.22
CA SER A 22 6.48 -7.44 -16.54
C SER A 22 4.99 -7.06 -16.52
N CYS A 23 4.58 -6.20 -15.59
CA CYS A 23 3.27 -5.56 -15.63
C CYS A 23 3.44 -4.09 -16.00
N LYS A 24 2.57 -3.54 -16.87
CA LYS A 24 2.49 -2.09 -17.04
C LYS A 24 1.99 -1.50 -15.72
N PRO A 25 2.69 -0.49 -15.14
CA PRO A 25 2.26 0.09 -13.87
C PRO A 25 0.82 0.60 -13.93
N LEU A 26 0.07 0.32 -12.88
CA LEU A 26 -1.28 0.82 -12.71
C LEU A 26 -1.22 2.32 -12.36
N MET A 27 -1.95 3.13 -13.11
CA MET A 27 -1.89 4.60 -13.01
C MET A 27 -2.99 5.23 -12.15
N ILE A 28 -3.92 4.42 -11.61
CA ILE A 28 -4.88 4.97 -10.64
C ILE A 28 -4.14 5.37 -9.35
N PRO A 29 -4.61 6.39 -8.61
CA PRO A 29 -4.05 6.74 -7.32
C PRO A 29 -4.04 5.54 -6.36
N VAL A 30 -2.89 5.29 -5.74
CA VAL A 30 -2.69 4.25 -4.73
C VAL A 30 -2.06 4.87 -3.49
N ILE A 31 -2.64 4.63 -2.33
CA ILE A 31 -2.08 5.01 -1.03
C ILE A 31 -1.72 3.73 -0.31
N LEU A 32 -0.48 3.61 0.15
CA LEU A 32 0.01 2.46 0.91
C LEU A 32 0.43 2.91 2.31
N TYR A 33 -0.14 2.28 3.33
CA TYR A 33 0.30 2.41 4.72
C TYR A 33 1.02 1.13 5.16
N HIS A 34 2.19 1.28 5.77
CA HIS A 34 2.99 0.16 6.28
C HIS A 34 3.60 0.51 7.63
N GLY A 35 3.52 -0.39 8.60
CA GLY A 35 4.17 -0.24 9.91
C GLY A 35 5.68 -0.39 9.81
N THR A 36 6.46 0.48 10.47
CA THR A 36 7.92 0.30 10.63
C THR A 36 8.25 -0.92 11.48
N GLY A 37 7.34 -1.34 12.36
CA GLY A 37 7.45 -2.52 13.22
C GLY A 37 6.76 -3.75 12.65
N ASP A 38 6.49 -3.79 11.34
CA ASP A 38 5.97 -4.98 10.67
C ASP A 38 7.06 -6.08 10.63
N ASP A 39 6.82 -7.15 11.37
CA ASP A 39 7.68 -8.34 11.47
C ASP A 39 7.18 -9.52 10.62
N ILE A 40 6.07 -9.35 9.90
CA ILE A 40 5.46 -10.36 9.03
C ILE A 40 5.89 -10.15 7.58
N VAL A 41 5.86 -8.90 7.11
CA VAL A 41 6.24 -8.52 5.75
C VAL A 41 7.11 -7.25 5.78
N ASP A 42 8.34 -7.38 5.30
CA ASP A 42 9.31 -6.28 5.31
C ASP A 42 8.77 -5.04 4.54
N PRO A 43 8.62 -3.88 5.23
CA PRO A 43 8.08 -2.67 4.62
C PRO A 43 8.92 -2.13 3.46
N GLN A 44 10.25 -2.29 3.50
CA GLN A 44 11.14 -1.83 2.44
C GLN A 44 11.04 -2.71 1.20
N ILE A 45 10.90 -4.03 1.39
CA ILE A 45 10.66 -4.96 0.28
C ILE A 45 9.32 -4.65 -0.37
N VAL A 46 8.26 -4.46 0.43
CA VAL A 46 6.92 -4.13 -0.07
C VAL A 46 6.93 -2.80 -0.82
N LYS A 47 7.57 -1.75 -0.28
CA LYS A 47 7.74 -0.47 -0.96
C LYS A 47 8.41 -0.63 -2.33
N LYS A 48 9.50 -1.40 -2.39
CA LYS A 48 10.25 -1.64 -3.64
C LYS A 48 9.36 -2.34 -4.68
N ILE A 49 8.57 -3.32 -4.27
CA ILE A 49 7.65 -4.02 -5.17
C ILE A 49 6.53 -3.06 -5.60
N ALA A 50 5.89 -2.36 -4.67
CA ALA A 50 4.81 -1.41 -4.93
C ALA A 50 5.21 -0.35 -5.98
N SER A 51 6.43 0.19 -5.90
CA SER A 51 6.94 1.18 -6.88
C SER A 51 7.06 0.64 -8.31
N ASN A 52 7.12 -0.67 -8.51
CA ASN A 52 7.11 -1.28 -9.85
C ASN A 52 5.69 -1.48 -10.40
N TYR A 53 4.71 -1.70 -9.51
CA TYR A 53 3.32 -2.00 -9.90
C TYR A 53 2.42 -0.76 -9.97
N PHE A 54 2.73 0.30 -9.23
CA PHE A 54 1.86 1.47 -9.09
C PHE A 54 2.60 2.74 -9.51
N GLY A 55 2.17 3.33 -10.63
CA GLY A 55 2.79 4.55 -11.19
C GLY A 55 2.31 5.84 -10.53
N ASN A 56 1.27 5.80 -9.71
CA ASN A 56 0.78 6.92 -8.90
C ASN A 56 0.64 6.46 -7.43
N LEU A 57 1.79 6.23 -6.79
CA LEU A 57 1.89 5.68 -5.45
C LEU A 57 2.26 6.76 -4.43
N GLU A 58 1.41 6.90 -3.42
CA GLU A 58 1.69 7.58 -2.16
C GLU A 58 1.99 6.52 -1.09
N HIS A 59 3.10 6.68 -0.36
CA HIS A 59 3.60 5.66 0.57
C HIS A 59 3.88 6.26 1.94
N TYR A 60 3.15 5.78 2.94
CA TYR A 60 3.25 6.15 4.35
C TYR A 60 3.87 5.01 5.15
N LEU A 61 5.08 5.24 5.64
CA LEU A 61 5.72 4.38 6.62
C LEU A 61 5.44 4.96 8.01
N VAL A 62 4.69 4.23 8.85
CA VAL A 62 4.15 4.72 10.13
C VAL A 62 4.74 3.94 11.30
N GLU A 63 4.85 4.57 12.47
CA GLU A 63 5.35 3.92 13.68
C GLU A 63 4.29 2.98 14.30
N ASP A 64 4.12 1.82 13.68
CA ASP A 64 3.07 0.86 13.99
C ASP A 64 3.47 -0.59 13.68
N ASP A 65 2.63 -1.53 14.10
CA ASP A 65 2.78 -2.97 13.81
C ASP A 65 2.14 -3.38 12.48
N HIS A 66 2.27 -4.67 12.11
CA HIS A 66 1.73 -5.21 10.87
C HIS A 66 0.21 -4.92 10.67
N PRO A 67 -0.67 -5.14 11.67
CA PRO A 67 -2.09 -4.83 11.53
C PRO A 67 -2.43 -3.33 11.53
N LEU A 68 -1.44 -2.46 11.74
CA LEU A 68 -1.60 -1.02 11.86
C LEU A 68 -2.57 -0.64 13.00
N HIS A 69 -2.46 -1.27 14.17
CA HIS A 69 -3.45 -1.13 15.25
C HIS A 69 -3.62 0.32 15.72
N LYS A 70 -2.57 1.15 15.66
CA LYS A 70 -2.64 2.57 16.06
C LYS A 70 -3.13 3.46 14.92
N THR A 71 -2.70 3.17 13.71
CA THR A 71 -2.91 4.01 12.52
C THR A 71 -4.31 3.80 11.96
N PHE A 72 -4.74 2.55 11.80
CA PHE A 72 -6.01 2.20 11.15
C PHE A 72 -7.24 2.92 11.76
N PRO A 73 -7.41 2.97 13.09
CA PRO A 73 -8.56 3.66 13.69
C PRO A 73 -8.51 5.19 13.53
N GLY A 74 -7.32 5.76 13.32
CA GLY A 74 -7.09 7.21 13.21
C GLY A 74 -7.15 7.75 11.78
N LEU A 75 -7.23 6.89 10.76
CA LEU A 75 -7.34 7.33 9.37
C LEU A 75 -8.69 8.03 9.13
N ASP A 76 -8.66 9.15 8.41
CA ASP A 76 -9.87 9.81 7.90
C ASP A 76 -10.42 9.00 6.72
N TRP A 77 -11.13 7.91 7.04
CA TRP A 77 -11.72 7.00 6.07
C TRP A 77 -12.67 7.70 5.11
N LYS A 78 -13.40 8.72 5.58
CA LYS A 78 -14.31 9.48 4.73
C LYS A 78 -13.52 10.16 3.62
N LYS A 79 -12.46 10.89 3.96
CA LYS A 79 -11.58 11.55 2.98
C LYS A 79 -10.87 10.55 2.06
N LEU A 80 -10.39 9.42 2.60
CA LEU A 80 -9.70 8.41 1.80
C LEU A 80 -10.62 7.78 0.75
N LEU A 81 -11.85 7.44 1.13
CA LEU A 81 -12.81 6.70 0.30
C LEU A 81 -13.64 7.60 -0.64
N THR A 82 -13.77 8.89 -0.36
CA THR A 82 -14.35 9.83 -1.32
C THR A 82 -13.39 10.03 -2.49
N ALA A 83 -13.92 9.88 -3.70
CA ALA A 83 -13.25 10.37 -4.90
C ALA A 83 -13.58 11.85 -5.05
N ASP A 84 -12.55 12.68 -5.25
CA ASP A 84 -12.74 14.04 -5.76
C ASP A 84 -13.26 14.01 -7.21
#